data_AF-A0A960X290-F1
#
_entry.id   AF-A0A960X290-F1
#
_cell.length_a   1.000
_cell.length_b   1.000
_cell.length_c   1.000
_cell.angle_alpha   90.00
_cell.angle_beta   90.00
_cell.angle_gamma   90.00
#
_symmetry.space_group_name_H-M   'P 1'
#
loop_
_entity.id
_entity.type
_entity.pdbx_description
1 polymer ?
#
loop_
_entity_poly.entity_id
_entity_poly.type
_entity_poly.pdbx_seq_one_letter_code
_entity_poly.pdbx_strand_id
1 'polypeptide(L)'
;MKASTATLDKARDEFVTQWGALGSAWGINRTMAQIHALLMTSPNPLSTDEVMEQLAASRGNAHTNLKELVNWGLVRIVTRKGERREYF
;
A
#
# COMPACT_ATOMS: atom_id res chain seq x y z
N MET A 1 -17.95 -3.05 -19.83
CA MET A 1 -17.36 -2.49 -18.59
C MET A 1 -16.15 -3.28 -18.07
N LYS A 2 -16.08 -4.62 -18.10
CA LYS A 2 -14.95 -5.41 -17.54
C LYS A 2 -13.55 -5.10 -18.13
N ALA A 3 -13.46 -4.76 -19.42
CA ALA A 3 -12.18 -4.46 -20.06
C ALA A 3 -11.47 -3.23 -19.45
N SER A 4 -12.23 -2.24 -18.97
CA SER A 4 -11.69 -1.01 -18.37
C SER A 4 -11.04 -1.26 -17.00
N THR A 5 -11.60 -2.17 -16.21
CA THR A 5 -11.09 -2.48 -14.86
C THR A 5 -9.79 -3.25 -14.94
N ALA A 6 -9.70 -4.23 -15.84
CA ALA A 6 -8.46 -5.00 -16.05
C ALA A 6 -7.29 -4.12 -16.53
N THR A 7 -7.55 -3.09 -17.34
CA THR A 7 -6.54 -2.11 -17.73
C THR A 7 -6.07 -1.26 -16.55
N LEU A 8 -7.00 -0.85 -15.67
CA LEU A 8 -6.67 -0.04 -14.50
C LEU A 8 -5.86 -0.84 -13.46
N ASP A 9 -6.24 -2.09 -13.20
CA ASP A 9 -5.51 -2.97 -12.27
C ASP A 9 -4.07 -3.18 -12.75
N LYS A 10 -3.87 -3.43 -14.04
CA LYS A 10 -2.53 -3.55 -14.63
C LYS A 10 -1.73 -2.26 -14.49
N ALA A 11 -2.35 -1.10 -14.78
CA ALA A 11 -1.69 0.19 -14.64
C ALA A 11 -1.29 0.47 -13.17
N ARG A 12 -2.11 0.06 -12.21
CA ARG A 12 -1.80 0.14 -10.78
C ARG A 12 -0.61 -0.75 -10.42
N ASP A 13 -0.58 -1.99 -10.88
CA ASP A 13 0.52 -2.92 -10.59
C ASP A 13 1.86 -2.41 -11.17
N GLU A 14 1.82 -1.88 -12.39
CA GLU A 14 2.97 -1.22 -13.02
C GLU A 14 3.42 0.01 -12.22
N PHE A 15 2.47 0.85 -11.79
CA PHE A 15 2.75 2.03 -10.97
C PHE A 15 3.40 1.67 -9.63
N VAL A 16 2.82 0.73 -8.89
CA VAL A 16 3.36 0.24 -7.61
C VAL A 16 4.77 -0.32 -7.79
N THR A 17 5.00 -1.08 -8.85
CA THR A 17 6.32 -1.65 -9.16
C THR A 17 7.36 -0.58 -9.44
N GLN A 18 7.04 0.40 -10.30
CA GLN A 18 7.95 1.49 -10.65
C GLN A 18 8.22 2.42 -9.46
N TRP A 19 7.20 2.74 -8.67
CA TRP A 19 7.35 3.57 -7.48
C TRP A 19 8.26 2.92 -6.43
N GLY A 20 8.18 1.60 -6.27
CA GLY A 20 9.12 0.83 -5.45
C GLY A 20 10.58 0.94 -5.92
N ALA A 21 10.81 0.90 -7.24
CA ALA A 21 12.13 1.05 -7.82
C ALA A 21 12.68 2.48 -7.64
N LEU A 22 11.85 3.50 -7.85
CA LEU A 22 12.21 4.90 -7.61
C LEU A 22 12.52 5.18 -6.14
N GLY A 23 11.70 4.67 -5.21
CA GLY A 23 11.97 4.80 -3.78
C GLY A 23 13.34 4.22 -3.40
N SER A 24 13.68 3.05 -3.96
CA SER A 24 14.99 2.44 -3.74
C SER A 24 16.14 3.31 -4.28
N ALA A 25 15.95 3.96 -5.43
CA ALA A 25 16.93 4.90 -5.99
C ALA A 25 17.13 6.16 -5.14
N TRP A 26 16.15 6.52 -4.31
CA TRP A 26 16.24 7.62 -3.34
C TRP A 26 16.68 7.17 -1.93
N GLY A 27 17.06 5.90 -1.75
CA GLY A 27 17.47 5.35 -0.46
C GLY A 27 16.31 5.01 0.49
N ILE A 28 15.07 4.97 -0.02
CA ILE A 28 13.89 4.56 0.74
C ILE A 28 13.70 3.04 0.61
N ASN A 29 13.20 2.40 1.66
CA ASN A 29 12.86 0.98 1.62
C ASN A 29 11.86 0.68 0.48
N ARG A 30 12.19 -0.28 -0.39
CA ARG A 30 11.35 -0.66 -1.54
C ARG A 30 9.91 -0.98 -1.13
N THR A 31 9.73 -1.78 -0.09
CA THR A 31 8.39 -2.20 0.35
C THR A 31 7.61 -1.03 0.92
N MET A 32 8.26 -0.11 1.66
CA MET A 32 7.62 1.14 2.11
C MET A 32 7.05 1.93 0.93
N ALA A 33 7.86 2.13 -0.11
CA ALA A 33 7.43 2.85 -1.30
C ALA A 33 6.27 2.11 -2.01
N GLN A 34 6.34 0.78 -2.14
CA GLN A 34 5.25 -0.01 -2.74
C GLN A 34 3.96 0.07 -1.93
N ILE A 35 4.02 -0.01 -0.60
CA ILE A 35 2.85 0.16 0.28
C ILE A 35 2.23 1.54 0.10
N HIS A 36 3.06 2.58 0.08
CA HIS A 36 2.59 3.95 -0.14
C HIS A 36 1.89 4.10 -1.51
N ALA A 37 2.49 3.57 -2.59
CA ALA A 37 1.89 3.60 -3.91
C ALA A 37 0.57 2.83 -3.99
N LEU A 38 0.50 1.67 -3.32
CA LEU A 38 -0.72 0.87 -3.25
C LEU A 38 -1.83 1.64 -2.55
N LEU A 39 -1.56 2.22 -1.37
CA LEU A 39 -2.55 3.00 -0.62
C LEU A 39 -3.00 4.25 -1.37
N MET A 40 -2.07 4.94 -2.05
CA MET A 40 -2.37 6.14 -2.85
C MET A 40 -3.31 5.86 -4.02
N THR A 41 -3.26 4.65 -4.57
CA THR A 41 -4.08 4.24 -5.73
C THR A 41 -5.27 3.37 -5.35
N SER A 42 -5.42 3.03 -4.08
CA SER A 42 -6.54 2.22 -3.59
C SER A 42 -7.81 3.09 -3.46
N PRO A 43 -8.96 2.65 -4.00
CA PRO A 43 -10.21 3.39 -3.85
C PRO A 43 -10.77 3.33 -2.41
N ASN A 44 -10.35 2.35 -1.61
CA ASN A 44 -10.80 2.15 -0.24
C ASN A 44 -9.60 1.97 0.70
N PRO A 45 -9.71 2.38 1.98
CA PRO A 45 -8.68 2.11 2.97
C PRO A 45 -8.42 0.60 3.10
N LEU A 46 -7.15 0.22 3.26
CA LEU A 46 -6.72 -1.18 3.32
C LEU A 46 -6.22 -1.52 4.72
N SER A 47 -6.50 -2.73 5.17
CA SER A 47 -5.92 -3.32 6.38
C SER A 47 -4.52 -3.89 6.10
N THR A 48 -3.75 -4.13 7.16
CA THR A 48 -2.42 -4.77 7.02
C THR A 48 -2.48 -6.11 6.30
N ASP A 49 -3.53 -6.92 6.54
CA ASP A 49 -3.68 -8.22 5.87
C ASP A 49 -3.95 -8.07 4.37
N GLU A 50 -4.74 -7.07 3.94
CA GLU A 50 -4.99 -6.79 2.52
C GLU A 50 -3.73 -6.26 1.81
N VAL A 51 -2.91 -5.45 2.50
CA VAL A 51 -1.62 -4.98 1.98
C VAL A 51 -0.65 -6.15 1.79
N MET A 52 -0.60 -7.08 2.76
CA MET A 52 0.21 -8.29 2.66
C MET A 52 -0.19 -9.13 1.45
N GLU A 53 -1.50 -9.34 1.25
CA GLU A 53 -2.04 -10.12 0.14
C GLU A 53 -1.69 -9.48 -1.21
N GLN A 54 -1.89 -8.17 -1.35
CA GLN A 54 -1.66 -7.49 -2.63
C GLN A 54 -0.18 -7.35 -3.01
N LEU A 55 0.72 -7.25 -2.02
CA LEU A 55 2.16 -7.05 -2.28
C LEU A 55 3.01 -8.30 -2.02
N ALA A 56 2.40 -9.43 -1.65
CA ALA A 56 3.10 -10.62 -1.17
C ALA A 56 4.12 -10.31 -0.05
N ALA A 57 3.80 -9.32 0.80
CA ALA A 57 4.67 -8.88 1.88
C ALA A 57 4.43 -9.69 3.16
N SER A 58 5.48 -9.92 3.95
CA SER A 58 5.31 -10.55 5.26
C SER A 58 4.61 -9.60 6.24
N ARG A 59 3.90 -10.15 7.23
CA ARG A 59 3.18 -9.36 8.24
C ARG A 59 4.08 -8.39 8.99
N GLY A 60 5.25 -8.83 9.44
CA GLY A 60 6.19 -7.96 10.15
C GLY A 60 6.69 -6.82 9.27
N ASN A 61 6.98 -7.10 8.00
CA ASN A 61 7.44 -6.09 7.05
C ASN A 61 6.33 -5.08 6.71
N ALA A 62 5.12 -5.55 6.41
CA ALA A 62 3.97 -4.69 6.12
C ALA A 62 3.64 -3.79 7.32
N HIS A 63 3.56 -4.36 8.53
CA HIS A 63 3.24 -3.62 9.75
C HIS A 63 4.27 -2.54 10.08
N THR A 64 5.56 -2.86 9.95
CA THR A 64 6.65 -1.91 10.23
C THR A 64 6.60 -0.74 9.26
N ASN A 65 6.45 -1.01 7.96
CA ASN A 65 6.42 0.03 6.95
C ASN A 65 5.13 0.88 7.01
N LEU A 66 3.97 0.29 7.32
CA LEU A 66 2.73 1.04 7.55
C LEU A 66 2.87 2.02 8.73
N LYS A 67 3.45 1.56 9.84
CA LYS A 67 3.73 2.43 10.99
C LYS A 67 4.69 3.56 10.64
N GLU A 68 5.76 3.26 9.91
CA GLU A 68 6.71 4.29 9.51
C GLU A 68 6.09 5.32 8.54
N LEU A 69 5.24 4.88 7.61
CA LEU A 69 4.48 5.79 6.73
C LEU A 69 3.54 6.71 7.51
N VAL A 70 2.94 6.21 8.60
CA VAL A 70 2.15 7.03 9.53
C VAL A 70 3.05 8.01 10.29
N ASN A 71 4.21 7.56 10.78
CA ASN A 71 5.19 8.42 11.47
C ASN A 71 5.70 9.56 10.58
N TRP A 72 5.86 9.30 9.28
CA TRP A 72 6.27 10.30 8.29
C TRP A 72 5.12 11.24 7.88
N GLY A 73 3.88 10.96 8.31
CA GLY A 73 2.70 11.74 7.94
C GLY A 73 2.23 11.53 6.49
N LEU A 74 2.70 10.47 5.82
CA LEU A 74 2.32 10.14 4.45
C LEU A 74 1.04 9.30 4.38
N VAL A 75 0.72 8.58 5.44
CA VAL A 75 -0.47 7.73 5.58
C VAL A 75 -1.14 8.03 6.92
N ARG A 76 -2.45 7.81 7.02
CA ARG A 76 -3.22 7.98 8.26
C ARG A 76 -3.95 6.71 8.63
N ILE A 77 -4.14 6.48 9.91
CA ILE A 77 -5.00 5.37 10.37
C ILE A 77 -6.47 5.76 10.18
N VAL A 78 -7.24 4.85 9.62
CA VAL A 78 -8.70 4.93 9.46
C VAL A 78 -9.33 3.87 10.34
N THR A 79 -10.16 4.28 11.29
CA THR A 79 -10.95 3.38 12.13
C THR A 79 -12.37 3.25 11.57
N ARG A 80 -12.89 2.02 11.51
CA ARG A 80 -14.26 1.73 11.06
C ARG A 80 -15.09 1.23 12.24
N LYS A 81 -16.31 1.75 12.39
CA LYS A 81 -17.19 1.41 13.52
C LYS A 81 -17.50 -0.09 13.53
N GLY A 82 -17.28 -0.73 14.68
CA GLY A 82 -17.52 -2.16 14.86
C GLY A 82 -16.36 -3.05 14.43
N GLU A 83 -15.29 -2.47 13.87
CA GLU A 83 -14.09 -3.22 13.50
C GLU A 83 -12.97 -3.00 14.50
N ARG A 84 -12.30 -4.09 14.90
CA ARG A 84 -11.13 -4.05 15.78
C ARG A 84 -9.82 -3.82 15.03
N ARG A 85 -9.83 -3.96 13.70
CA ARG A 85 -8.65 -3.83 12.85
C ARG A 85 -8.44 -2.39 12.44
N GLU A 86 -7.18 -2.00 12.28
CA GLU A 86 -6.79 -0.72 11.71
C GLU A 86 -6.83 -0.81 10.18
N TYR A 87 -7.23 0.29 9.56
CA TYR A 87 -7.09 0.52 8.12
C TYR A 87 -6.19 1.71 7.88
N PHE A 88 -5.66 1.83 6.67
CA PHE A 88 -4.71 2.84 6.25
C PHE A 88 -5.17 3.45 4.92
#